data_AF-A0A7L0EQC6-F1
#
_entry.id   AF-A0A7L0EQC6-F1
#
_cell.length_a   1.000
_cell.length_b   1.000
_cell.length_c   1.000
_cell.angle_alpha   90.00
_cell.angle_beta   90.00
_cell.angle_gamma   90.00
#
_symmetry.space_group_name_H-M   'P 1'
#
loop_
_entity.id
_entity.type
_entity.pdbx_description
1 polymer ?
#
loop_
_entity_poly.entity_id
_entity_poly.type
_entity_poly.pdbx_seq_one_letter_code
_entity_poly.pdbx_strand_id
1 'polypeptide(L)'
;QVCVVCHESGAAITCCSRGCDQSFHLPCAVRGGCVTQFFRHIAFCSDHSPEQAVEAVRDEETSCLICTEPLDDGLCFHTMVCPACKHAWFHRSCIQGLALSAGLLSFQCPLCRDRDLFLPNMAIMGIQIPAR
;
A
#
# COMPACT_ATOMS: atom_id res chain seq x y z
N GLN A 1 5.98 -21.43 12.11
CA GLN A 1 6.32 -19.99 12.03
C GLN A 1 5.34 -19.21 12.89
N VAL A 2 5.82 -18.21 13.64
CA VAL A 2 5.03 -17.35 14.53
C VAL A 2 4.84 -15.99 13.86
N CYS A 3 3.66 -15.40 13.99
CA CYS A 3 3.35 -14.08 13.43
C CYS A 3 4.01 -12.97 14.25
N VAL A 4 4.77 -12.09 13.59
CA VAL A 4 5.40 -10.93 14.25
C VAL A 4 4.38 -9.92 14.77
N VAL A 5 3.15 -9.92 14.25
CA VAL A 5 2.10 -8.93 14.57
C VAL A 5 1.17 -9.38 15.70
N CYS A 6 0.75 -10.65 15.71
CA CYS A 6 -0.18 -11.18 16.72
C CYS A 6 0.43 -12.24 17.64
N HIS A 7 1.68 -12.64 17.39
CA HIS A 7 2.42 -13.65 18.17
C HIS A 7 1.80 -15.05 18.20
N GLU A 8 0.78 -15.30 17.36
CA GLU A 8 0.18 -16.62 17.18
C GLU A 8 0.92 -17.45 16.13
N SER A 9 0.82 -18.77 16.26
CA SER A 9 1.39 -19.73 15.30
C SER A 9 0.64 -19.75 13.95
N GLY A 10 1.24 -20.36 12.92
CA GLY A 10 0.60 -20.54 11.61
C GLY A 10 0.75 -19.36 10.64
N ALA A 11 1.69 -18.44 10.91
CA ALA A 11 2.10 -17.46 9.92
C ALA A 11 2.68 -18.17 8.69
N ALA A 12 2.25 -17.80 7.49
CA ALA A 12 2.66 -18.46 6.23
C ALA A 12 3.36 -17.51 5.25
N ILE A 13 3.36 -16.21 5.52
CA ILE A 13 4.06 -15.21 4.71
C ILE A 13 5.35 -14.86 5.43
N THR A 14 6.48 -14.93 4.73
CA THR A 14 7.80 -14.58 5.26
C THR A 14 8.34 -13.37 4.51
N CYS A 15 9.09 -12.51 5.21
CA CYS A 15 9.76 -11.38 4.58
C CYS A 15 10.76 -11.85 3.50
N CYS A 16 10.78 -11.16 2.36
CA CYS A 16 11.68 -11.43 1.24
C CYS A 16 13.07 -10.82 1.42
N SER A 17 13.26 -9.95 2.42
CA SER A 17 14.56 -9.31 2.68
C SER A 17 15.59 -10.36 3.11
N ARG A 18 16.82 -10.23 2.60
CA ARG A 18 17.90 -11.17 2.89
C ARG A 18 18.25 -11.10 4.38
N GLY A 19 18.22 -12.27 5.04
CA GLY A 19 18.53 -12.38 6.47
C GLY A 19 17.37 -12.01 7.40
N CYS A 20 16.19 -11.69 6.87
CA CYS A 20 14.98 -11.50 7.67
C CYS A 20 14.17 -12.81 7.72
N ASP A 21 13.85 -13.26 8.93
CA ASP A 21 13.05 -14.46 9.20
C ASP A 21 11.64 -14.13 9.73
N GLN A 22 11.31 -12.84 9.82
CA GLN A 22 10.00 -12.38 10.27
C GLN A 22 8.90 -12.94 9.35
N SER A 23 7.89 -13.51 10.00
CA SER A 23 6.73 -14.10 9.34
C SER A 23 5.45 -13.47 9.86
N PHE A 24 4.41 -13.41 9.04
CA PHE A 24 3.12 -12.84 9.41
C PHE A 24 1.95 -13.57 8.73
N HIS A 25 0.76 -13.48 9.33
CA HIS A 25 -0.46 -13.90 8.65
C HIS A 25 -0.88 -12.86 7.61
N LEU A 26 -1.55 -13.30 6.55
CA LEU A 26 -2.11 -12.38 5.55
C LEU A 26 -3.05 -11.32 6.17
N PRO A 27 -3.99 -11.64 7.07
CA PRO A 27 -4.83 -10.62 7.71
C PRO A 27 -4.05 -9.69 8.65
N CYS A 28 -2.90 -10.15 9.15
CA CYS A 28 -2.03 -9.34 10.01
C CYS A 28 -1.18 -8.37 9.20
N ALA A 29 -0.97 -8.59 7.89
CA ALA A 29 -0.10 -7.76 7.08
C ALA A 29 -0.53 -6.29 7.09
N VAL A 30 -1.82 -6.02 6.92
CA VAL A 30 -2.37 -4.65 6.91
C VAL A 30 -2.22 -3.97 8.28
N ARG A 31 -2.44 -4.72 9.37
CA ARG A 31 -2.32 -4.19 10.74
C ARG A 31 -0.87 -3.94 11.13
N GLY A 32 0.04 -4.79 10.69
CA GLY A 32 1.46 -4.73 11.01
C GLY A 32 2.29 -3.92 10.02
N GLY A 33 1.67 -3.08 9.17
CA GLY A 33 2.42 -2.26 8.20
C GLY A 33 3.25 -3.08 7.20
N CYS A 34 2.93 -4.35 7.00
CA CYS A 34 3.62 -5.24 6.08
C CYS A 34 3.07 -5.07 4.67
N VAL A 35 3.93 -5.17 3.66
CA VAL A 35 3.56 -5.02 2.26
C VAL A 35 3.63 -6.36 1.55
N THR A 36 2.56 -6.75 0.84
CA THR A 36 2.54 -7.95 0.00
C THR A 36 2.38 -7.54 -1.46
N GLN A 37 3.38 -7.85 -2.29
CA GLN A 37 3.37 -7.59 -3.73
C GLN A 37 2.79 -8.80 -4.47
N PHE A 38 1.47 -8.78 -4.67
CA PHE A 38 0.75 -9.90 -5.29
C PHE A 38 1.24 -10.27 -6.70
N PHE A 39 1.71 -9.29 -7.47
CA PHE A 39 2.22 -9.50 -8.84
C PHE A 39 3.59 -10.20 -8.89
N ARG A 40 4.34 -10.21 -7.79
CA ARG A 40 5.64 -10.90 -7.67
C ARG A 40 5.62 -12.06 -6.68
N HIS A 41 4.51 -12.25 -5.98
CA HIS A 41 4.38 -13.23 -4.90
C HIS A 41 5.47 -13.07 -3.82
N ILE A 42 5.88 -11.83 -3.53
CA ILE A 42 6.84 -11.51 -2.46
C ILE A 42 6.18 -10.60 -1.43
N ALA A 43 6.72 -10.61 -0.21
CA ALA A 43 6.22 -9.79 0.87
C ALA A 43 7.35 -9.23 1.72
N PHE A 44 7.08 -8.13 2.42
CA PHE A 44 8.02 -7.42 3.27
C PHE A 44 7.35 -7.15 4.63
N CYS A 45 8.10 -7.36 5.71
CA CYS A 45 7.65 -6.98 7.05
C CYS A 45 7.68 -5.45 7.21
N SER A 46 7.16 -4.91 8.31
CA SER A 46 7.19 -3.47 8.62
C SER A 46 8.57 -2.85 8.42
N ASP A 47 9.62 -3.53 8.87
CA ASP A 47 10.98 -2.99 8.91
C ASP A 47 11.65 -2.96 7.53
N HIS A 48 11.12 -3.75 6.59
CA HIS A 48 11.61 -3.85 5.22
C HIS A 48 10.55 -3.45 4.19
N SER A 49 9.43 -2.89 4.64
CA SER A 49 8.35 -2.45 3.76
C SER A 49 8.89 -1.37 2.82
N PRO A 50 8.56 -1.43 1.52
CA PRO A 50 8.93 -0.36 0.61
C PRO A 50 8.28 0.95 1.06
N GLU A 51 9.02 2.04 0.91
CA GLU A 51 8.53 3.39 1.09
C GLU A 51 8.12 3.99 -0.27
N GLN A 52 7.14 4.87 -0.27
CA GLN A 52 6.88 5.67 -1.46
C GLN A 52 8.01 6.69 -1.60
N ALA A 53 8.86 6.51 -2.62
CA ALA A 53 9.92 7.45 -3.00
C ALA A 53 9.35 8.73 -3.64
N VAL A 54 8.43 9.39 -2.94
CA VAL A 54 7.78 10.62 -3.39
C VAL A 54 8.10 11.70 -2.37
N GLU A 55 8.96 12.64 -2.76
CA GLU A 55 9.06 13.94 -2.09
C GLU A 55 7.75 14.69 -2.35
N ALA A 56 6.76 14.46 -1.49
CA ALA A 56 5.49 15.15 -1.49
C ALA A 56 5.41 15.98 -0.21
N VAL A 57 5.25 17.28 -0.37
CA VAL A 57 4.98 18.20 0.74
C VAL A 57 3.47 18.11 1.00
N ARG A 58 3.09 17.76 2.22
CA ARG A 58 1.70 17.84 2.67
C ARG A 58 1.43 19.23 3.19
N ASP A 59 0.34 19.83 2.74
CA ASP A 59 -0.27 20.95 3.43
C ASP A 59 -1.13 20.42 4.60
N GLU A 60 -1.32 21.21 5.65
CA GLU A 60 -2.00 20.81 6.90
C GLU A 60 -3.47 20.35 6.69
N GLU A 61 -4.08 20.63 5.53
CA GLU A 61 -5.47 20.26 5.19
C GLU A 61 -5.60 19.16 4.13
N THR A 62 -4.57 18.33 3.93
CA THR A 62 -4.63 17.28 2.91
C THR A 62 -5.68 16.21 3.23
N SER A 63 -6.75 16.14 2.43
CA SER A 63 -7.84 15.14 2.55
C SER A 63 -7.74 14.03 1.49
N CYS A 64 -8.36 12.89 1.76
CA CYS A 64 -8.44 11.78 0.83
C CYS A 64 -9.36 12.10 -0.35
N LEU A 65 -8.87 12.02 -1.58
CA LEU A 65 -9.68 12.33 -2.78
C LEU A 65 -10.83 11.35 -3.05
N ILE A 66 -10.91 10.23 -2.34
CA ILE A 66 -11.95 9.21 -2.52
C ILE A 66 -13.09 9.39 -1.52
N CYS A 67 -12.78 9.54 -0.23
CA CYS A 67 -13.80 9.66 0.83
C CYS A 67 -13.97 11.09 1.35
N THR A 68 -13.13 12.04 0.91
CA THR A 68 -13.12 13.45 1.34
C THR A 68 -12.84 13.71 2.82
N GLU A 69 -12.52 12.65 3.58
CA GLU A 69 -12.12 12.74 4.99
C GLU A 69 -10.63 13.10 5.13
N PRO A 70 -10.24 13.73 6.26
CA PRO A 70 -8.84 14.03 6.53
C PRO A 70 -7.98 12.76 6.59
N LEU A 71 -6.73 12.89 6.16
CA LEU A 71 -5.74 11.83 6.29
C LEU A 71 -5.12 11.85 7.69
N ASP A 72 -4.68 10.69 8.15
CA ASP A 72 -3.90 10.59 9.39
C ASP A 72 -2.65 11.50 9.33
N ASP A 73 -2.20 11.97 10.49
CA ASP A 73 -1.04 12.85 10.59
C ASP A 73 0.23 12.17 10.03
N GLY A 74 0.93 12.84 9.11
CA GLY A 74 2.21 12.39 8.56
C GLY A 74 2.17 11.33 7.45
N LEU A 75 3.33 11.08 6.84
CA LEU A 75 3.52 10.00 5.87
C LEU A 75 3.58 8.67 6.62
N CYS A 76 2.45 7.98 6.71
CA CYS A 76 2.35 6.69 7.38
C CYS A 76 1.90 5.58 6.40
N PHE A 77 1.98 4.33 6.83
CA PHE A 77 1.53 3.17 6.05
C PHE A 77 0.07 3.29 5.57
N HIS A 78 -0.77 4.01 6.31
CA HIS A 78 -2.19 4.19 6.00
C HIS A 78 -2.47 5.28 4.94
N THR A 79 -1.45 6.02 4.51
CA THR A 79 -1.57 7.12 3.55
C THR A 79 -0.84 6.77 2.26
N MET A 80 -1.44 7.11 1.12
CA MET A 80 -0.89 6.87 -0.22
C MET A 80 -0.95 8.13 -1.06
N VAL A 81 0.08 8.40 -1.85
CA VAL A 81 0.15 9.54 -2.78
C VAL A 81 0.36 9.09 -4.22
N CYS A 82 -0.25 9.79 -5.18
CA CYS A 82 0.06 9.58 -6.59
C CYS A 82 1.50 10.05 -6.89
N PRO A 83 2.38 9.16 -7.40
CA PRO A 83 3.77 9.54 -7.70
C PRO A 83 3.90 10.53 -8.87
N ALA A 84 2.93 10.55 -9.78
CA ALA A 84 2.96 11.42 -10.96
C ALA A 84 2.63 12.87 -10.62
N CYS A 85 1.46 13.11 -10.02
CA CYS A 85 1.03 14.47 -9.73
C CYS A 85 1.44 14.95 -8.35
N LYS A 86 1.71 14.07 -7.38
CA LYS A 86 2.06 14.42 -5.98
C LYS A 86 1.01 15.22 -5.19
N HIS A 87 -0.13 15.51 -5.81
CA HIS A 87 -1.25 16.26 -5.19
C HIS A 87 -2.44 15.36 -4.85
N ALA A 88 -2.47 14.13 -5.36
CA ALA A 88 -3.57 13.20 -5.13
C ALA A 88 -3.21 12.25 -3.99
N TRP A 89 -3.93 12.40 -2.88
CA TRP A 89 -3.71 11.65 -1.65
C TRP A 89 -4.92 10.79 -1.28
N PHE A 90 -4.66 9.64 -0.66
CA PHE A 90 -5.67 8.62 -0.38
C PHE A 90 -5.37 7.89 0.92
N HIS A 91 -6.41 7.49 1.65
CA HIS A 91 -6.27 6.39 2.59
C HIS A 91 -5.95 5.11 1.82
N ARG A 92 -5.06 4.29 2.37
CA ARG A 92 -4.68 2.99 1.81
C ARG A 92 -5.88 2.08 1.61
N SER A 93 -6.84 2.11 2.54
CA SER A 93 -8.10 1.37 2.44
C SER A 93 -8.97 1.87 1.28
N CYS A 94 -9.10 3.18 1.11
CA CYS A 94 -9.86 3.78 0.02
C CYS A 94 -9.27 3.43 -1.35
N ILE A 95 -7.95 3.54 -1.51
CA ILE A 95 -7.32 3.21 -2.78
C ILE A 95 -7.36 1.70 -3.07
N GLN A 96 -7.29 0.85 -2.04
CA GLN A 96 -7.51 -0.58 -2.17
C GLN A 96 -8.93 -0.90 -2.66
N GLY A 97 -9.95 -0.21 -2.13
CA GLY A 97 -11.34 -0.32 -2.61
C GLY A 97 -11.51 0.12 -4.06
N LEU A 98 -10.85 1.22 -4.46
CA LEU A 98 -10.83 1.68 -5.84
C LEU A 98 -10.18 0.64 -6.77
N ALA A 99 -9.03 0.09 -6.39
CA ALA A 99 -8.32 -0.93 -7.16
C ALA A 99 -9.16 -2.19 -7.38
N LEU A 100 -9.83 -2.67 -6.32
CA LEU A 100 -10.72 -3.82 -6.40
C LEU A 100 -11.92 -3.56 -7.32
N SER A 101 -12.45 -2.33 -7.33
CA SER A 101 -13.59 -1.96 -8.18
C SER A 101 -13.19 -1.74 -9.64
N ALA A 102 -12.12 -1.00 -9.89
CA ALA A 102 -11.69 -0.61 -11.24
C ALA A 102 -10.98 -1.74 -12.01
N GLY A 103 -10.21 -2.59 -11.31
CA GLY A 103 -9.37 -3.62 -11.93
C GLY A 103 -8.19 -3.07 -12.75
N LEU A 104 -7.34 -3.97 -13.23
CA LEU A 104 -6.04 -3.65 -13.85
C LEU A 104 -6.12 -2.71 -15.07
N LEU A 105 -7.19 -2.80 -15.86
CA LEU A 105 -7.33 -2.06 -17.11
C LEU A 105 -7.74 -0.60 -16.90
N SER A 106 -8.48 -0.31 -15.83
CA SER A 106 -9.07 1.00 -15.56
C SER A 106 -8.48 1.69 -14.33
N PHE A 107 -7.52 1.05 -13.65
CA PHE A 107 -6.89 1.61 -12.46
C PHE A 107 -5.85 2.67 -12.82
N GLN A 108 -6.18 3.92 -12.54
CA GLN A 108 -5.38 5.12 -12.80
C GLN A 108 -5.66 6.18 -11.73
N CYS A 109 -4.82 7.21 -11.64
CA CYS A 109 -5.02 8.29 -10.68
C CYS A 109 -6.35 9.04 -10.97
N PRO A 110 -7.26 9.19 -9.99
CA PRO A 110 -8.51 9.94 -10.17
C PRO A 110 -8.31 11.41 -10.57
N LEU A 111 -7.18 12.02 -10.16
CA LEU A 111 -6.90 13.43 -10.39
C LEU A 111 -6.23 13.67 -11.76
N CYS A 112 -5.02 13.13 -11.96
CA CYS A 112 -4.24 13.40 -13.18
C CYS A 112 -4.42 12.36 -14.29
N ARG A 113 -5.16 11.27 -14.02
CA ARG A 113 -5.36 10.14 -14.95
C ARG A 113 -4.08 9.42 -15.38
N ASP A 114 -2.95 9.70 -14.73
CA ASP A 114 -1.73 8.93 -14.93
C ASP A 114 -1.96 7.46 -14.52
N ARG A 115 -1.51 6.56 -15.38
CA ARG A 115 -1.52 5.12 -15.16
C ARG A 115 -0.12 4.55 -15.08
N ASP A 116 0.81 5.08 -15.88
CA ASP A 116 2.14 4.51 -16.09
C ASP A 116 3.02 4.59 -14.85
N LEU A 117 2.90 5.65 -14.04
CA LEU A 117 3.57 5.73 -12.73
C LEU A 117 2.66 5.29 -11.60
N PHE A 118 1.36 5.60 -11.70
CA PHE A 118 0.40 5.32 -10.64
C PHE A 118 0.24 3.83 -10.35
N LEU A 119 -0.11 3.04 -11.37
CA LEU A 119 -0.41 1.61 -11.23
C LEU A 119 0.77 0.81 -10.64
N PRO A 120 2.00 0.87 -11.19
CA PRO A 120 3.10 0.10 -10.64
C PRO A 120 3.49 0.55 -9.24
N ASN A 121 3.40 1.84 -8.93
CA ASN A 121 3.71 2.33 -7.59
C ASN A 121 2.71 1.80 -6.55
N MET A 122 1.40 1.88 -6.83
CA MET A 122 0.38 1.33 -5.94
C MET A 122 0.57 -0.18 -5.75
N ALA A 123 0.90 -0.93 -6.83
CA ALA A 123 1.17 -2.36 -6.76
C ALA A 123 2.42 -2.69 -5.91
N ILE A 124 3.53 -1.96 -6.11
CA ILE A 124 4.76 -2.10 -5.32
C ILE A 124 4.49 -1.87 -3.84
N MET A 125 3.65 -0.87 -3.54
CA MET A 125 3.23 -0.55 -2.18
C MET A 125 2.22 -1.54 -1.62
N GLY A 126 1.81 -2.57 -2.36
CA GLY A 126 0.97 -3.68 -1.90
C GLY A 126 -0.53 -3.47 -2.05
N ILE A 127 -0.96 -2.53 -2.90
CA ILE A 127 -2.36 -2.44 -3.32
C ILE A 127 -2.66 -3.59 -4.28
N GLN A 128 -3.64 -4.42 -3.93
CA GLN A 128 -4.07 -5.53 -4.78
C GLN A 128 -4.92 -5.02 -5.93
N ILE A 129 -4.47 -5.26 -7.16
CA ILE A 129 -5.16 -4.83 -8.39
C ILE A 129 -5.48 -6.08 -9.22
N PRO A 130 -6.74 -6.57 -9.20
CA PRO A 130 -7.11 -7.79 -9.92
C PRO A 130 -7.16 -7.57 -11.44
N ALA A 131 -6.75 -8.57 -12.21
CA ALA A 131 -7.13 -8.70 -13.61
C ALA A 131 -8.59 -9.15 -13.65
N ARG A 132 -9.49 -8.23 -14.00
CA ARG A 132 -10.92 -8.48 -14.18
C ARG A 132 -11.25 -8.70 -15.65
#